data_AF-A0A9E1M334-F1
#
_entry.id   AF-A0A9E1M334-F1
#
_cell.length_a   1.000
_cell.length_b   1.000
_cell.length_c   1.000
_cell.angle_alpha   90.00
_cell.angle_beta   90.00
_cell.angle_gamma   90.00
#
_symmetry.space_group_name_H-M   'P 1'
#
loop_
_entity.id
_entity.type
_entity.pdbx_description
1 polymer ?
#
loop_
_entity_poly.entity_id
_entity_poly.type
_entity_poly.pdbx_seq_one_letter_code
_entity_poly.pdbx_strand_id
1 'polypeptide(L)'
;THGDLSKRVHYLKGEEGGYQEMCEISEKIYREGMEDGIAQGIEQGIAQGVAQGIAQGKLESQKETVKSLAEIGMAVEDIAKAMKVSAEQVQEWLSESESPAE
;
A
#
# COMPACT_ATOMS: atom_id res chain seq x y z
N THR A 1 -17.07 17.65 50.53
CA THR A 1 -18.06 16.93 49.71
C THR A 1 -17.36 16.42 48.47
N HIS A 2 -17.45 15.13 48.14
CA HIS A 2 -16.90 14.64 46.87
C HIS A 2 -17.65 15.34 45.72
N GLY A 3 -16.92 16.01 44.84
CA GLY A 3 -17.48 16.67 43.66
C GLY A 3 -18.06 15.67 42.67
N ASP A 4 -18.85 16.13 41.70
CA ASP A 4 -19.62 15.24 40.82
C ASP A 4 -18.74 14.30 39.99
N LEU A 5 -17.52 14.74 39.61
CA LEU A 5 -16.50 13.87 38.99
C LEU A 5 -16.07 12.72 39.91
N SER A 6 -15.86 13.00 41.20
CA SER A 6 -15.43 11.99 42.18
C SER A 6 -16.52 10.94 42.41
N LYS A 7 -17.79 11.36 42.42
CA LYS A 7 -18.94 10.42 42.48
C LYS A 7 -19.00 9.54 41.24
N ARG A 8 -18.80 10.12 40.04
CA ARG A 8 -18.82 9.37 38.79
C ARG A 8 -17.69 8.35 38.70
N VAL A 9 -16.48 8.70 39.15
CA VAL A 9 -15.35 7.77 39.20
C VAL A 9 -15.60 6.62 40.17
N HIS A 10 -16.18 6.90 41.35
CA HIS A 10 -16.58 5.85 42.29
C HIS A 10 -17.59 4.89 41.67
N TYR A 11 -18.66 5.43 41.08
CA TYR A 11 -19.69 4.65 40.39
C TYR A 11 -19.10 3.72 39.33
N LEU A 12 -18.32 4.27 38.38
CA LEU A 12 -17.74 3.48 37.27
C LEU A 12 -16.74 2.40 37.73
N LYS A 13 -16.11 2.56 38.90
CA LYS A 13 -15.06 1.65 39.40
C LYS A 13 -15.52 0.70 40.49
N GLY A 14 -16.66 0.94 41.12
CA GLY A 14 -17.05 0.30 42.39
C GLY A 14 -18.49 -0.18 42.47
N GLU A 15 -19.35 0.20 41.53
CA GLU A 15 -20.79 -0.12 41.57
C GLU A 15 -21.19 -0.98 40.37
N GLU A 16 -22.14 -1.91 40.57
CA GLU A 16 -22.56 -2.90 39.55
C GLU A 16 -23.00 -2.24 38.23
N GLY A 17 -23.81 -1.18 38.33
CA GLY A 17 -24.24 -0.41 37.14
C GLY A 17 -23.07 0.30 36.44
N GLY A 18 -22.07 0.77 37.18
CA GLY A 18 -20.89 1.40 36.60
C GLY A 18 -19.97 0.42 35.88
N TYR A 19 -19.86 -0.82 36.37
CA TYR A 19 -19.14 -1.88 35.66
C TYR A 19 -19.81 -2.23 34.34
N GLN A 20 -21.15 -2.30 34.32
CA GLN A 20 -21.89 -2.57 33.09
C GLN A 20 -21.65 -1.47 32.04
N GLU A 21 -21.74 -0.19 32.45
CA GLU A 21 -21.42 0.93 31.55
C GLU A 21 -19.97 0.84 31.02
N MET A 22 -19.01 0.50 31.88
CA MET A 22 -17.61 0.34 31.46
C MET A 22 -17.41 -0.82 30.48
N CYS A 23 -18.09 -1.94 30.67
CA CYS A 23 -18.06 -3.07 29.73
C CYS A 23 -18.61 -2.66 28.37
N GLU A 24 -19.78 -2.02 28.33
CA GLU A 24 -20.40 -1.54 27.09
C GLU A 24 -19.51 -0.55 26.34
N ILE A 25 -18.90 0.40 27.07
CA ILE A 25 -17.95 1.36 26.51
C ILE A 25 -16.70 0.64 25.97
N SER A 26 -16.16 -0.32 26.72
CA SER A 26 -14.97 -1.07 26.29
C SER A 26 -15.23 -1.88 25.03
N GLU A 27 -16.38 -2.55 24.94
CA GLU A 27 -16.77 -3.32 23.75
C GLU A 27 -16.95 -2.40 22.54
N LYS A 28 -17.53 -1.22 22.74
CA LYS A 28 -17.68 -0.21 21.70
C LYS A 28 -16.32 0.27 21.19
N ILE A 29 -15.42 0.67 22.08
CA ILE A 29 -14.07 1.14 21.72
C ILE A 29 -13.32 0.03 20.96
N TYR A 30 -13.40 -1.22 21.43
CA TYR A 30 -12.74 -2.34 20.76
C TYR A 30 -13.30 -2.57 19.35
N ARG A 31 -14.62 -2.52 19.19
CA ARG A 31 -15.28 -2.69 17.90
C ARG A 31 -14.91 -1.57 16.93
N GLU A 32 -15.05 -0.32 17.35
CA GLU A 32 -14.70 0.84 16.53
C GLU A 32 -13.23 0.81 16.14
N GLY A 33 -12.33 0.51 17.08
CA GLY A 33 -10.90 0.37 16.79
C GLY A 33 -10.57 -0.76 15.81
N MET A 34 -11.30 -1.88 15.87
CA MET A 34 -11.15 -2.97 14.91
C MET A 34 -11.66 -2.58 13.51
N GLU A 35 -12.83 -1.96 13.43
CA GLU A 35 -13.42 -1.49 12.17
C GLU A 35 -12.51 -0.46 11.49
N ASP A 36 -12.03 0.53 12.25
CA ASP A 36 -11.09 1.54 11.78
C ASP A 36 -9.76 0.91 11.32
N GLY A 37 -9.22 -0.03 12.09
CA GLY A 37 -7.99 -0.72 11.75
C GLY A 37 -8.09 -1.53 10.46
N ILE A 38 -9.21 -2.24 10.26
CA ILE A 38 -9.48 -2.99 9.03
C ILE A 38 -9.65 -2.03 7.85
N ALA A 39 -10.44 -0.96 8.01
CA ALA A 39 -10.67 0.00 6.95
C ALA A 39 -9.36 0.67 6.49
N GLN A 40 -8.54 1.13 7.43
CA GLN A 40 -7.22 1.73 7.14
C GLN A 40 -6.29 0.71 6.48
N GLY A 41 -6.26 -0.53 6.96
CA GLY A 41 -5.43 -1.58 6.40
C GLY A 41 -5.79 -1.91 4.94
N ILE A 42 -7.09 -2.00 4.64
CA ILE A 42 -7.59 -2.24 3.28
C ILE A 42 -7.25 -1.06 2.36
N GLU A 43 -7.52 0.17 2.81
CA GLU A 43 -7.24 1.38 2.02
C GLU A 43 -5.76 1.49 1.66
N GLN A 44 -4.88 1.32 2.65
CA GLN A 44 -3.43 1.37 2.45
C GLN A 44 -2.95 0.23 1.54
N GLY A 45 -3.45 -1.00 1.76
CA GLY A 45 -3.09 -2.16 0.96
C GLY A 45 -3.48 -2.00 -0.51
N ILE A 46 -4.70 -1.52 -0.78
CA ILE A 46 -5.18 -1.26 -2.15
C ILE A 46 -4.35 -0.14 -2.78
N ALA A 47 -4.15 0.98 -2.09
CA ALA A 47 -3.40 2.11 -2.63
C ALA A 47 -1.96 1.72 -2.99
N GLN A 48 -1.28 0.97 -2.11
CA GLN A 48 0.07 0.46 -2.37
C GLN A 48 0.08 -0.55 -3.53
N GLY A 49 -0.84 -1.51 -3.54
CA GLY A 49 -0.92 -2.52 -4.59
C GLY A 49 -1.19 -1.91 -5.97
N VAL A 50 -2.11 -0.95 -6.06
CA VAL A 50 -2.43 -0.24 -7.31
C VAL A 50 -1.22 0.59 -7.77
N ALA A 51 -0.57 1.33 -6.87
CA ALA A 51 0.60 2.13 -7.23
C ALA A 51 1.76 1.26 -7.74
N GLN A 52 2.04 0.15 -7.06
CA GLN A 52 3.06 -0.82 -7.48
C GLN A 52 2.71 -1.46 -8.83
N GLY A 53 1.46 -1.91 -9.00
CA GLY A 53 1.00 -2.52 -10.25
C GLY A 53 1.07 -1.58 -11.44
N ILE A 54 0.67 -0.31 -11.28
CA ILE A 54 0.78 0.70 -12.35
C ILE A 54 2.25 0.96 -12.69
N ALA A 55 3.12 1.09 -11.69
CA ALA A 55 4.55 1.33 -11.91
C ALA A 55 5.21 0.14 -12.63
N GLN A 56 4.92 -1.08 -12.20
CA GLN A 56 5.41 -2.31 -12.82
C GLN A 56 4.90 -2.43 -14.26
N GLY A 57 3.60 -2.29 -14.50
CA GLY A 57 3.03 -2.38 -15.84
C GLY A 57 3.58 -1.33 -16.80
N LYS A 58 3.82 -0.10 -16.33
CA LYS A 58 4.47 0.94 -17.13
C LYS A 58 5.93 0.58 -17.47
N LEU A 59 6.67 -0.03 -16.55
CA LEU A 59 8.03 -0.48 -16.80
C LEU A 59 8.05 -1.65 -17.79
N GLU A 60 7.19 -2.64 -17.60
CA GLU A 60 7.06 -3.80 -18.50
C GLU A 60 6.69 -3.37 -19.92
N SER A 61 5.72 -2.46 -20.07
CA SER A 61 5.34 -1.91 -21.37
C SER A 61 6.49 -1.15 -22.05
N GLN A 62 7.32 -0.43 -21.29
CA GLN A 62 8.52 0.21 -21.83
C GLN A 62 9.55 -0.82 -22.30
N LYS A 63 9.79 -1.87 -21.50
CA LYS A 63 10.70 -2.97 -21.86
C LYS A 63 10.23 -3.69 -23.12
N GLU A 64 8.94 -3.99 -23.22
CA GLU A 64 8.34 -4.61 -24.42
C GLU A 64 8.50 -3.72 -25.65
N THR A 65 8.22 -2.42 -25.52
CA THR A 65 8.42 -1.45 -26.61
C THR A 65 9.89 -1.41 -27.06
N VAL A 66 10.85 -1.36 -26.13
CA VAL A 66 12.28 -1.43 -26.46
C VAL A 66 12.62 -2.70 -27.24
N LYS A 67 12.14 -3.85 -26.80
CA LYS A 67 12.37 -5.13 -27.49
C LYS A 67 11.81 -5.11 -28.90
N SER A 68 10.56 -4.70 -29.09
CA SER A 68 9.94 -4.61 -30.42
C SER A 68 10.70 -3.66 -31.35
N LEU A 69 11.20 -2.52 -30.83
CA LEU A 69 12.00 -1.58 -31.63
C LEU A 69 13.38 -2.16 -32.00
N ALA A 70 14.01 -2.91 -31.10
CA ALA A 70 15.27 -3.59 -31.39
C ALA A 70 15.09 -4.73 -32.41
N GLU A 71 13.99 -5.49 -32.32
CA GLU A 71 13.65 -6.58 -33.25
C GLU A 71 13.45 -6.09 -34.69
N ILE A 72 12.90 -4.89 -34.88
CA ILE A 72 12.78 -4.25 -36.21
C ILE A 72 14.09 -3.59 -36.68
N GLY A 73 15.19 -3.75 -35.94
CA GLY A 73 16.54 -3.32 -36.32
C GLY A 73 16.88 -1.87 -36.00
N MET A 74 16.16 -1.22 -35.08
CA MET A 74 16.58 0.12 -34.61
C MET A 74 17.83 0.04 -33.74
N ALA A 75 18.71 1.03 -33.90
CA ALA A 75 19.91 1.16 -33.06
C ALA A 75 19.55 1.58 -31.62
N VAL A 76 20.32 1.09 -30.65
CA VAL A 76 20.14 1.34 -29.20
C VAL A 76 20.09 2.84 -28.91
N GLU A 77 20.92 3.64 -29.57
CA GLU A 77 21.02 5.08 -29.40
C GLU A 77 19.76 5.81 -29.85
N ASP A 78 19.09 5.32 -30.89
CA ASP A 78 17.87 5.93 -31.42
C ASP A 78 16.63 5.49 -30.62
N ILE A 79 16.61 4.25 -30.12
CA ILE A 79 15.62 3.78 -29.15
C ILE A 79 15.72 4.60 -27.86
N ALA A 80 16.94 4.80 -27.33
CA ALA A 80 17.18 5.60 -26.14
C ALA A 80 16.66 7.04 -26.28
N LYS A 81 16.91 7.68 -27.43
CA LYS A 81 16.37 9.03 -27.74
C LYS A 81 14.84 9.02 -27.83
N ALA A 82 14.25 8.04 -28.52
CA ALA A 82 12.80 7.94 -28.71
C ALA A 82 12.06 7.75 -27.38
N MET A 83 12.64 6.93 -26.49
CA MET A 83 12.06 6.60 -25.18
C MET A 83 12.51 7.54 -24.05
N LYS A 84 13.45 8.45 -24.32
CA LYS A 84 14.03 9.40 -23.35
C LYS A 84 14.66 8.69 -22.15
N VAL A 85 15.34 7.59 -22.40
CA VAL A 85 16.10 6.81 -21.42
C VAL A 85 17.58 6.77 -21.81
N SER A 86 18.46 6.28 -20.95
CA SER A 86 19.87 6.11 -21.31
C SER A 86 20.07 4.88 -22.21
N ALA A 87 21.11 4.90 -23.04
CA ALA A 87 21.49 3.74 -23.85
C ALA A 87 21.86 2.53 -22.98
N GLU A 88 22.44 2.76 -21.80
CA GLU A 88 22.74 1.73 -20.80
C GLU A 88 21.47 1.02 -20.32
N GLN A 89 20.40 1.77 -20.08
CA GLN A 89 19.13 1.24 -19.60
C GLN A 89 18.38 0.47 -20.70
N VAL A 90 18.52 0.89 -21.96
CA VAL A 90 18.06 0.12 -23.12
C VAL A 90 18.82 -1.21 -23.23
N GLN A 91 20.15 -1.18 -23.09
CA GLN A 91 20.97 -2.40 -23.10
C GLN A 91 20.62 -3.34 -21.94
N GLU A 92 20.41 -2.80 -20.74
CA GLU A 92 19.96 -3.55 -19.57
C GLU A 92 18.65 -4.30 -19.87
N TRP A 93 17.63 -3.61 -20.37
CA TRP A 93 16.33 -4.20 -20.68
C TRP A 93 16.36 -5.25 -21.80
N LEU A 94 17.30 -5.12 -22.75
CA LEU A 94 17.54 -6.11 -23.79
C LEU A 94 18.32 -7.32 -23.26
N SER A 95 19.24 -7.13 -22.32
CA SER A 95 20.03 -8.19 -21.70
C SER A 95 19.22 -9.04 -20.72
N GLU A 96 18.23 -8.46 -20.04
CA GLU A 96 17.33 -9.18 -19.12
C GLU A 96 16.48 -10.25 -19.81
N SER A 97 16.25 -10.15 -21.13
CA SER A 97 15.56 -11.22 -21.90
C SER A 97 16.40 -12.46 -22.15
N GLU A 98 17.71 -12.44 -21.87
CA GLU A 98 18.62 -13.57 -22.12
C GLU A 98 18.79 -14.50 -20.92
N SER A 99 18.08 -14.28 -19.80
CA SER A 99 18.07 -15.21 -18.66
C SER A 99 17.07 -16.34 -18.91
N PRO A 100 17.50 -17.60 -19.12
CA PRO A 100 16.59 -18.71 -19.32
C PRO A 100 15.82 -18.98 -18.03
N ALA A 101 14.52 -19.19 -18.14
CA ALA A 101 13.73 -19.83 -17.10
C ALA A 101 14.36 -21.20 -16.76
N GLU A 102 14.85 -21.35 -15.52
CA GLU A 102 15.09 -22.67 -14.90
C GLU A 102 13.77 -23.26 -14.38
#